data_AF-L0JMW4-F1
#
_entry.id   AF-L0JMW4-F1
#
_cell.length_a   1.000
_cell.length_b   1.000
_cell.length_c   1.000
_cell.angle_alpha   90.00
_cell.angle_beta   90.00
_cell.angle_gamma   90.00
#
_symmetry.space_group_name_H-M   'P 1'
#
loop_
_entity.id
_entity.type
_entity.pdbx_description
1 polymer ?
#
loop_
_entity_poly.entity_id
_entity_poly.type
_entity_poly.pdbx_seq_one_letter_code
_entity_poly.pdbx_strand_id
1 'polypeptide(L)'
;MTPRHTGVSESRRDRAMAARLATLEERLEAAERQQRLLRTTVAGLAREVGRSLGCQCSRCDESYTLVGDGCMYCPRCGFRESL
;
A
#
# COMPACT_ATOMS: atom_id res chain seq x y z
N MET A 1 47.54 9.46 26.76
CA MET A 1 46.30 9.99 26.13
C MET A 1 45.71 8.90 25.25
N THR A 2 44.60 8.27 25.66
CA THR A 2 43.91 7.25 24.86
C THR A 2 42.55 7.77 24.42
N PRO A 3 42.24 7.85 23.12
CA PRO A 3 40.88 8.09 22.68
C PRO A 3 40.18 6.72 22.63
N ARG A 4 39.37 6.39 23.63
CA ARG A 4 38.51 5.19 23.64
C ARG A 4 37.09 5.58 24.01
N HIS A 5 36.42 6.37 23.17
CA HIS A 5 35.00 6.68 23.34
C HIS A 5 34.19 6.72 22.03
N THR A 6 34.81 6.57 20.87
CA THR A 6 34.11 6.63 19.56
C THR A 6 33.40 5.32 19.18
N GLY A 7 34.07 4.16 19.28
CA GLY A 7 33.49 2.88 18.80
C GLY A 7 32.25 2.38 19.56
N VAL A 8 32.10 2.71 20.85
CA VAL A 8 30.89 2.36 21.63
C VAL A 8 29.68 3.20 21.20
N SER A 9 29.93 4.46 20.79
CA SER A 9 28.89 5.36 20.31
C SER A 9 28.40 4.97 18.91
N GLU A 10 29.29 4.51 18.03
CA GLU A 10 28.96 4.02 16.70
C GLU A 10 28.13 2.72 16.79
N SER A 11 28.59 1.74 17.56
CA SER A 11 27.85 0.48 17.81
C SER A 11 26.46 0.69 18.41
N ARG A 12 26.25 1.75 19.21
CA ARG A 12 24.93 2.10 19.74
C ARG A 12 24.03 2.72 18.67
N ARG A 13 24.57 3.58 17.80
CA ARG A 13 23.84 4.18 16.68
C ARG A 13 23.43 3.13 15.66
N ASP A 14 24.32 2.19 15.35
CA ASP A 14 24.03 1.10 14.41
C ASP A 14 22.92 0.19 14.93
N ARG A 15 22.94 -0.15 16.22
CA ARG A 15 21.85 -0.90 16.87
C ARG A 15 20.53 -0.14 16.89
N ALA A 16 20.56 1.17 17.16
CA ALA A 16 19.37 2.00 17.11
C ALA A 16 18.81 2.10 15.68
N MET A 17 19.68 2.19 14.67
CA MET A 17 19.27 2.18 13.26
C MET A 17 18.66 0.84 12.88
N ALA A 18 19.32 -0.27 13.23
CA ALA A 18 18.81 -1.62 12.98
C ALA A 18 17.43 -1.84 13.63
N ALA A 19 17.24 -1.40 14.88
CA ALA A 19 15.95 -1.49 15.55
C ALA A 19 14.87 -0.67 14.83
N ARG A 20 15.20 0.54 14.34
CA ARG A 20 14.25 1.38 13.57
C ARG A 20 13.89 0.74 12.23
N LEU A 21 14.84 0.12 11.55
CA LEU A 21 14.60 -0.58 10.29
C LEU A 21 13.67 -1.78 10.52
N ALA A 22 13.96 -2.62 11.52
CA ALA A 22 13.10 -3.75 11.87
C ALA A 22 11.65 -3.32 12.17
N THR A 23 11.46 -2.23 12.93
CA THR A 23 10.12 -1.69 13.18
C THR A 23 9.43 -1.16 11.92
N LEU A 24 10.18 -0.57 10.99
CA LEU A 24 9.61 -0.10 9.72
C LEU A 24 9.23 -1.27 8.81
N GLU A 25 10.05 -2.31 8.76
CA GLU A 25 9.79 -3.55 8.01
C GLU A 25 8.52 -4.23 8.52
N GLU A 26 8.39 -4.43 9.84
CA GLU A 26 7.19 -5.03 10.45
C GLU A 26 5.92 -4.21 10.13
N ARG A 27 6.02 -2.87 10.21
CA ARG A 27 4.89 -1.99 9.90
C ARG A 27 4.53 -2.02 8.41
N LEU A 28 5.52 -2.12 7.52
CA LEU A 28 5.29 -2.25 6.08
C LEU A 28 4.61 -3.58 5.76
N GLU A 29 5.11 -4.69 6.30
CA GLU A 29 4.52 -6.01 6.12
C GLU A 29 3.06 -6.06 6.62
N ALA A 30 2.79 -5.44 7.77
CA ALA A 30 1.44 -5.33 8.31
C ALA A 30 0.52 -4.50 7.39
N ALA A 31 1.00 -3.35 6.89
CA ALA A 31 0.25 -2.49 5.99
C ALA A 31 -0.04 -3.19 4.65
N GLU A 32 0.93 -3.86 4.06
CA GLU A 32 0.75 -4.63 2.82
C GLU A 32 -0.21 -5.80 3.00
N ARG A 33 -0.14 -6.50 4.14
CA ARG A 33 -1.09 -7.57 4.47
C ARG A 33 -2.51 -7.02 4.55
N GLN A 34 -2.69 -5.89 5.23
CA GLN A 34 -3.99 -5.23 5.33
C GLN A 34 -4.50 -4.76 3.97
N GLN A 35 -3.62 -4.20 3.13
CA GLN A 35 -3.95 -3.80 1.76
C GLN A 35 -4.44 -4.99 0.92
N ARG A 36 -3.74 -6.14 0.99
CA ARG A 36 -4.14 -7.38 0.29
C ARG A 36 -5.49 -7.91 0.75
N LEU A 37 -5.76 -7.86 2.05
CA LEU A 37 -7.06 -8.24 2.61
C LEU A 37 -8.17 -7.34 2.07
N LEU A 38 -8.02 -6.01 2.20
CA LEU A 38 -9.00 -5.05 1.71
C LEU A 38 -9.24 -5.20 0.21
N ARG A 39 -8.18 -5.33 -0.60
CA ARG A 39 -8.31 -5.54 -2.05
C ARG A 39 -9.09 -6.81 -2.38
N THR A 40 -8.80 -7.91 -1.69
CA THR A 40 -9.51 -9.19 -1.89
C THR A 40 -10.98 -9.07 -1.52
N THR A 41 -11.29 -8.47 -0.37
CA THR A 41 -12.67 -8.25 0.09
C THR A 41 -13.44 -7.36 -0.87
N VAL A 42 -12.89 -6.21 -1.28
CA VAL A 42 -13.55 -5.30 -2.23
C VAL A 42 -13.75 -5.98 -3.59
N ALA A 43 -12.81 -6.82 -4.04
CA ALA A 43 -12.98 -7.59 -5.28
C ALA A 43 -14.09 -8.65 -5.16
N GLY A 44 -14.27 -9.25 -3.98
CA GLY A 44 -15.44 -10.08 -3.68
C GLY A 44 -16.73 -9.29 -3.78
N LEU A 45 -16.82 -8.17 -3.05
CA LEU A 45 -18.01 -7.30 -3.04
C LEU A 45 -18.37 -6.76 -4.43
N ALA A 46 -17.38 -6.41 -5.25
CA ALA A 46 -17.63 -5.97 -6.62
C ALA A 46 -18.33 -7.07 -7.44
N ARG A 47 -17.90 -8.32 -7.30
CA ARG A 47 -18.51 -9.46 -8.01
C ARG A 47 -19.93 -9.73 -7.53
N GLU A 48 -20.21 -9.60 -6.24
CA GLU A 48 -21.56 -9.73 -5.68
C GLU A 48 -22.55 -8.73 -6.30
N VAL A 49 -22.08 -7.55 -6.74
CA VAL A 49 -22.91 -6.54 -7.42
C VAL A 49 -22.78 -6.58 -8.96
N GLY A 50 -22.27 -7.67 -9.53
CA GLY A 50 -22.15 -7.84 -10.99
C GLY A 50 -21.09 -6.95 -11.64
N ARG A 51 -20.10 -6.48 -10.87
CA ARG A 51 -18.97 -5.66 -11.34
C ARG A 51 -17.64 -6.40 -11.15
N SER A 52 -16.59 -5.88 -11.75
CA SER A 52 -15.22 -6.28 -11.45
C SER A 52 -14.36 -5.07 -11.10
N LEU A 53 -13.34 -5.29 -10.28
CA LEU A 53 -12.33 -4.28 -9.97
C LEU A 53 -11.32 -4.19 -11.12
N GLY A 54 -11.10 -2.97 -11.62
CA GLY A 54 -10.10 -2.65 -12.63
C GLY A 54 -8.76 -2.21 -12.04
N CYS A 55 -8.08 -1.31 -12.76
CA CYS A 55 -6.80 -0.71 -12.36
C CYS A 55 -7.00 0.55 -11.50
N GLN A 56 -5.92 1.13 -11.01
CA GLN A 56 -5.95 2.46 -10.39
C GLN A 56 -6.42 3.50 -11.42
N CYS A 57 -7.27 4.43 -10.99
CA CYS A 57 -7.76 5.49 -11.86
C CYS A 57 -6.63 6.46 -12.21
N SER A 58 -6.27 6.54 -13.49
CA SER A 58 -5.23 7.43 -14.03
C SER A 58 -5.55 8.92 -13.96
N ARG A 59 -6.74 9.31 -13.50
CA ARG A 59 -7.17 10.71 -13.39
C ARG A 59 -7.01 11.29 -11.99
N CYS A 60 -7.31 10.51 -10.96
CA CYS A 60 -7.27 10.99 -9.58
C CYS A 60 -6.31 10.21 -8.69
N ASP A 61 -5.84 9.04 -9.11
CA ASP A 61 -4.96 8.13 -8.35
C ASP A 61 -5.48 7.69 -6.96
N GLU A 62 -6.65 8.18 -6.54
CA GLU A 62 -7.29 7.92 -5.24
C GLU A 62 -8.17 6.66 -5.18
N SER A 63 -8.52 6.05 -6.33
CA SER A 63 -9.37 4.85 -6.32
C SER A 63 -9.04 3.88 -7.45
N TYR A 64 -9.44 2.62 -7.26
CA TYR A 64 -9.54 1.68 -8.38
C TYR A 64 -10.79 1.95 -9.20
N THR A 65 -10.75 1.62 -10.50
CA THR A 65 -11.92 1.65 -11.38
C THR A 65 -12.79 0.41 -11.17
N LEU A 66 -14.07 0.54 -11.51
CA LEU A 66 -15.03 -0.55 -11.58
C LEU A 66 -15.37 -0.79 -13.05
N VAL A 67 -15.48 -2.06 -13.41
CA VAL A 67 -15.79 -2.50 -14.77
C VAL A 67 -17.11 -3.26 -14.76
N GLY A 68 -17.98 -2.94 -15.70
CA GLY A 68 -19.26 -3.61 -15.94
C GLY A 68 -20.12 -2.83 -16.93
N ASP A 69 -21.13 -3.48 -17.51
CA ASP A 69 -22.01 -2.91 -18.54
C ASP A 69 -21.25 -2.30 -19.74
N GLY A 70 -20.16 -2.93 -20.17
CA GLY A 70 -19.34 -2.43 -21.29
C GLY A 70 -18.64 -1.09 -20.99
N CYS A 71 -18.49 -0.72 -19.72
CA CYS A 71 -17.74 0.47 -19.35
C CYS A 71 -16.80 0.22 -18.16
N MET A 72 -15.71 0.98 -18.14
CA MET A 72 -14.87 1.21 -16.99
C MET A 72 -15.22 2.58 -16.41
N TYR A 73 -15.39 2.69 -15.10
CA TYR A 73 -15.60 3.99 -14.45
C TYR A 73 -14.90 4.10 -13.10
N CYS A 74 -14.59 5.33 -12.70
CA CYS A 74 -14.02 5.66 -11.41
C CYS A 74 -15.12 6.11 -10.46
N PRO A 75 -15.32 5.44 -9.31
CA PRO A 75 -16.34 5.82 -8.34
C PRO A 75 -16.00 7.13 -7.59
N ARG A 76 -14.74 7.59 -7.65
CA ARG A 76 -14.27 8.78 -6.93
C ARG A 76 -14.43 10.07 -7.75
N CYS A 77 -13.90 10.10 -8.97
CA CYS A 77 -13.88 11.31 -9.81
C CYS A 77 -14.88 11.27 -10.97
N GLY A 78 -15.60 10.16 -11.17
CA GLY A 78 -16.59 10.04 -12.23
C GLY A 78 -16.03 9.80 -13.63
N PHE A 79 -14.70 9.67 -13.78
CA PHE A 79 -14.08 9.26 -15.05
C PHE A 79 -14.76 7.99 -15.57
N ARG A 80 -15.08 7.95 -16.86
CA ARG A 80 -15.73 6.81 -17.51
C ARG A 80 -15.19 6.63 -18.91
N GLU A 81 -15.00 5.38 -19.30
CA GLU A 81 -14.50 4.96 -20.60
C GLU A 81 -15.29 3.72 -21.04
N SER A 82 -15.76 3.71 -22.29
CA SER A 82 -16.42 2.54 -22.87
C SER A 82 -15.37 1.49 -23.27
N LEU A 83 -15.72 0.22 -23.11
CA LEU A 83 -14.87 -0.94 -23.42
C LEU A 83 -15.36 -1.66 -24.68
#